data_AF-A0A4Y7PUB2-F1
#
_entry.id   AF-A0A4Y7PUB2-F1
#
_cell.length_a   1.000
_cell.length_b   1.000
_cell.length_c   1.000
_cell.angle_alpha   90.00
_cell.angle_beta   90.00
_cell.angle_gamma   90.00
#
_symmetry.space_group_name_H-M   'P 1'
#
loop_
_entity.id
_entity.type
_entity.pdbx_description
1 polymer ?
#
loop_
_entity_poly.entity_id
_entity_poly.type
_entity_poly.pdbx_seq_one_letter_code
_entity_poly.pdbx_strand_id
1 'polypeptide(L)'
;MPTLVPRVFRREVRKKPPDKDNPPMDHEREELAGPLLDAAVLSLTVSARVFPQLQGAVVALIRIRDCLKKVKGNRRAKDALSTKVHQMLAHAETLLKGLEVRADLHQCLTTYARGLDMVLADLNKIPQQRFWRMIREDDEIFLGDISVRLDDLWRSLQVDLYVQQAVAQVVSQNEIECQREEIQLLLKKAQRIQLLTTIIFL
;
A
#
# COMPACT_ATOMS: atom_id res chain seq x y z
N MET A 1 2.57 18.15 -78.38
CA MET A 1 2.90 17.36 -77.18
C MET A 1 1.92 17.70 -76.08
N PRO A 2 1.03 16.78 -75.65
CA PRO A 2 0.10 17.05 -74.56
C PRO A 2 0.73 16.72 -73.20
N THR A 3 0.58 17.66 -72.28
CA THR A 3 1.06 17.64 -70.89
C THR A 3 0.28 16.62 -70.05
N LEU A 4 1.00 15.64 -69.49
CA LEU A 4 0.49 14.66 -68.52
C LEU A 4 0.33 15.32 -67.15
N VAL A 5 -0.92 15.51 -66.72
CA VAL A 5 -1.25 15.88 -65.34
C VAL A 5 -1.09 14.65 -64.44
N PRO A 6 -0.39 14.73 -63.30
CA PRO A 6 -0.32 13.61 -62.35
C PRO A 6 -1.69 13.36 -61.70
N ARG A 7 -2.27 12.19 -61.95
CA ARG A 7 -3.47 11.69 -61.24
C ARG A 7 -3.12 11.45 -59.77
N VAL A 8 -3.70 12.26 -58.90
CA VAL A 8 -3.75 12.01 -57.45
C VAL A 8 -4.61 10.76 -57.23
N PHE A 9 -3.97 9.64 -56.87
CA PHE A 9 -4.67 8.45 -56.41
C PHE A 9 -5.33 8.72 -55.05
N ARG A 10 -6.60 9.12 -55.09
CA ARG A 10 -7.50 9.07 -53.93
C ARG A 10 -7.75 7.60 -53.60
N ARG A 11 -7.10 7.06 -52.57
CA ARG A 11 -7.48 5.76 -51.99
C ARG A 11 -8.85 5.93 -51.34
N GLU A 12 -9.90 5.49 -52.04
CA GLU A 12 -11.19 5.25 -51.41
C GLU A 12 -11.04 4.12 -50.39
N VAL A 13 -11.09 4.48 -49.11
CA VAL A 13 -11.22 3.52 -48.02
C VAL A 13 -12.62 2.92 -48.15
N ARG A 14 -12.73 1.75 -48.80
CA ARG A 14 -13.94 0.92 -48.73
C ARG A 14 -14.17 0.58 -47.26
N LYS A 15 -15.15 1.23 -46.63
CA LYS A 15 -15.70 0.83 -45.34
C LYS A 15 -16.35 -0.55 -45.54
N LYS A 16 -15.77 -1.59 -44.93
CA LYS A 16 -16.50 -2.85 -44.73
C LYS A 16 -17.75 -2.55 -43.89
N PRO A 17 -18.91 -3.14 -44.19
CA PRO A 17 -20.07 -3.04 -43.31
C PRO A 17 -19.75 -3.70 -41.95
N PRO A 18 -20.32 -3.20 -40.85
CA PRO A 18 -20.07 -3.76 -39.52
C PRO A 18 -20.68 -5.15 -39.42
N ASP A 19 -19.86 -6.15 -39.08
CA ASP A 19 -20.33 -7.47 -38.64
C ASP A 19 -21.21 -7.28 -37.41
N LYS A 20 -22.46 -7.76 -37.48
CA LYS A 20 -23.49 -7.57 -36.45
C LYS A 20 -23.39 -8.51 -35.24
N ASP A 21 -22.34 -9.33 -35.16
CA ASP A 21 -22.23 -10.38 -34.13
C ASP A 21 -21.06 -10.21 -33.15
N ASN A 22 -20.35 -9.08 -33.17
CA ASN A 22 -19.40 -8.75 -32.11
C ASN A 22 -19.99 -7.70 -31.16
N PRO A 23 -20.28 -8.04 -29.88
CA PRO A 23 -20.57 -7.00 -28.90
C PRO A 23 -19.34 -6.08 -28.79
N PRO A 24 -19.53 -4.76 -28.63
CA PRO A 24 -18.41 -3.87 -28.41
C PRO A 24 -17.72 -4.30 -27.12
N MET A 25 -16.45 -4.71 -27.23
CA MET A 25 -15.58 -4.95 -26.09
C MET A 25 -15.58 -3.67 -25.23
N ASP A 26 -15.87 -3.84 -23.94
CA ASP A 26 -15.86 -2.83 -22.89
C ASP A 26 -14.50 -2.10 -22.83
N HIS A 27 -14.27 -1.12 -23.70
CA HIS A 27 -13.11 -0.22 -23.64
C HIS A 27 -13.36 1.03 -22.78
N GLU A 28 -14.54 1.14 -22.15
CA GLU A 28 -14.91 2.32 -21.36
C GLU A 28 -14.76 2.14 -19.84
N ARG A 29 -14.32 0.97 -19.36
CA ARG A 29 -14.14 0.72 -17.92
C ARG A 29 -12.78 1.13 -17.35
N GLU A 30 -11.77 1.39 -18.19
CA GLU A 30 -10.41 1.70 -17.71
C GLU A 30 -10.19 3.20 -17.36
N GLU A 31 -11.01 4.13 -17.84
CA GLU A 31 -10.78 5.57 -17.59
C GLU A 31 -11.48 6.13 -16.34
N LEU A 32 -12.51 5.46 -15.81
CA LEU A 32 -13.25 5.95 -14.63
C LEU A 32 -12.60 5.57 -13.29
N ALA A 33 -11.77 4.53 -13.26
CA ALA A 33 -11.05 4.12 -12.05
C ALA A 33 -9.78 4.97 -11.80
N GLY A 34 -9.16 5.51 -12.85
CA GLY A 34 -7.93 6.32 -12.77
C GLY A 34 -8.07 7.60 -11.94
N PRO A 35 -9.10 8.44 -12.15
CA PRO A 35 -9.30 9.70 -11.41
C PRO A 35 -9.57 9.48 -9.92
N LEU A 36 -10.35 8.45 -9.58
CA LEU A 36 -10.68 8.12 -8.19
C LEU A 36 -9.47 7.58 -7.43
N LEU A 37 -8.64 6.79 -8.11
CA LEU A 37 -7.38 6.28 -7.56
C LEU A 37 -6.35 7.38 -7.34
N ASP A 38 -6.27 8.36 -8.24
CA ASP A 38 -5.35 9.48 -8.09
C ASP A 38 -5.81 10.44 -6.97
N ALA A 39 -7.12 10.64 -6.79
CA ALA A 39 -7.66 11.37 -5.64
C ALA A 39 -7.39 10.65 -4.30
N ALA A 40 -7.54 9.32 -4.25
CA ALA A 40 -7.22 8.51 -3.07
C ALA A 40 -5.73 8.56 -2.73
N VAL A 41 -4.85 8.50 -3.73
CA VAL A 41 -3.40 8.62 -3.55
C VAL A 41 -2.99 10.01 -3.08
N LEU A 42 -3.61 11.08 -3.59
CA LEU A 42 -3.40 12.43 -3.09
C LEU A 42 -3.84 12.56 -1.63
N SER A 43 -5.01 12.03 -1.27
CA SER A 43 -5.53 12.02 0.11
C SER A 43 -4.62 11.24 1.08
N LEU A 44 -4.12 10.08 0.64
CA LEU A 44 -3.13 9.27 1.36
C LEU A 44 -1.83 10.04 1.57
N THR A 45 -1.35 10.75 0.54
CA THR A 45 -0.11 11.54 0.63
C THR A 45 -0.26 12.69 1.64
N VAL A 46 -1.41 13.37 1.66
CA VAL A 46 -1.71 14.44 2.62
C VAL A 46 -1.81 13.88 4.03
N SER A 47 -2.56 12.79 4.22
CA SER A 47 -2.71 12.13 5.51
C SER A 47 -1.36 11.62 6.04
N ALA A 48 -0.51 11.09 5.17
CA ALA A 48 0.81 10.62 5.55
C ALA A 48 1.78 11.75 5.96
N ARG A 49 1.55 13.02 5.57
CA ARG A 49 2.34 14.16 6.10
C ARG A 49 2.13 14.37 7.60
N VAL A 50 0.97 13.97 8.12
CA VAL A 50 0.62 14.07 9.54
C VAL A 50 1.20 12.88 10.32
N PHE A 51 1.62 11.81 9.63
CA PHE A 51 2.22 10.60 10.19
C PHE A 51 3.59 10.33 9.54
N PRO A 52 4.67 11.01 9.98
CA PRO A 52 5.99 10.93 9.36
C PRO A 52 6.53 9.50 9.21
N GLN A 53 6.17 8.62 10.14
CA GLN A 53 6.59 7.22 10.15
C GLN A 53 5.98 6.42 8.98
N LEU A 54 4.77 6.76 8.54
CA LEU A 54 4.10 6.10 7.42
C LEU A 54 4.39 6.80 6.08
N GLN A 55 4.81 8.06 6.13
CA GLN A 55 5.08 8.89 4.95
C GLN A 55 6.06 8.25 3.98
N GLY A 56 7.17 7.72 4.48
CA GLY A 56 8.19 7.06 3.64
C GLY A 56 7.61 5.88 2.87
N ALA A 57 6.86 5.01 3.56
CA ALA A 57 6.25 3.83 2.97
C ALA A 57 5.18 4.18 1.92
N VAL A 58 4.30 5.14 2.23
CA VAL A 58 3.25 5.59 1.30
C VAL A 58 3.87 6.22 0.05
N VAL A 59 4.87 7.08 0.20
CA VAL A 59 5.58 7.70 -0.93
C VAL A 59 6.28 6.64 -1.78
N ALA A 60 6.93 5.65 -1.18
CA ALA A 60 7.57 4.56 -1.90
C ALA A 60 6.56 3.73 -2.71
N LEU A 61 5.41 3.35 -2.12
CA LEU A 61 4.33 2.63 -2.82
C LEU A 61 3.75 3.42 -4.01
N ILE A 62 3.55 4.73 -3.85
CA ILE A 62 3.08 5.60 -4.94
C ILE A 62 4.10 5.63 -6.08
N ARG A 63 5.38 5.78 -5.75
CA ARG A 63 6.44 5.77 -6.77
C ARG A 63 6.57 4.41 -7.46
N ILE A 64 6.40 3.31 -6.74
CA ILE A 64 6.35 1.95 -7.31
C ILE A 64 5.19 1.86 -8.32
N ARG A 65 3.98 2.28 -7.93
CA ARG A 65 2.80 2.34 -8.82
C ARG A 65 3.10 3.14 -10.10
N ASP A 66 3.72 4.31 -9.96
CA ASP A 66 4.05 5.16 -11.10
C ASP A 66 5.16 4.56 -11.99
N CYS A 67 6.10 3.80 -11.41
CA CYS A 67 7.08 3.04 -12.17
C CYS A 67 6.40 1.91 -12.97
N LEU A 68 5.45 1.18 -12.36
CA LEU A 68 4.70 0.13 -13.04
C LEU A 68 3.92 0.65 -14.24
N LYS A 69 3.33 1.86 -14.15
CA LYS A 69 2.66 2.51 -15.29
C LYS A 69 3.60 2.62 -16.52
N LYS A 70 4.89 2.87 -16.30
CA LYS A 70 5.92 3.04 -17.34
C LYS A 70 6.48 1.74 -17.92
N VAL A 71 6.32 0.60 -17.23
CA VAL A 71 6.75 -0.71 -17.73
C VAL A 71 5.94 -1.09 -18.98
N LYS A 72 6.66 -1.44 -20.05
CA LYS A 72 6.11 -1.92 -21.33
C LYS A 72 6.36 -3.42 -21.44
N GLY A 73 5.36 -4.20 -21.86
CA GLY A 73 5.45 -5.67 -21.89
C GLY A 73 4.83 -6.33 -20.65
N ASN A 74 4.66 -7.65 -20.72
CA ASN A 74 4.17 -8.50 -19.63
C ASN A 74 2.95 -7.95 -18.85
N ARG A 75 1.84 -7.69 -19.58
CA ARG A 75 0.63 -7.07 -19.02
C ARG A 75 0.10 -7.82 -17.80
N ARG A 76 0.05 -9.16 -17.84
CA ARG A 76 -0.49 -9.96 -16.73
C ARG A 76 0.28 -9.77 -15.43
N ALA A 77 1.61 -9.89 -15.45
CA ALA A 77 2.42 -9.70 -14.24
C ALA A 77 2.36 -8.26 -13.74
N LYS A 78 2.38 -7.28 -14.67
CA LYS A 78 2.21 -5.86 -14.36
C LYS A 78 0.88 -5.57 -13.68
N ASP A 79 -0.23 -6.09 -14.22
CA ASP A 79 -1.58 -5.84 -13.70
C ASP A 79 -1.77 -6.50 -12.32
N ALA A 80 -1.22 -7.70 -12.13
CA ALA A 80 -1.19 -8.38 -10.84
C ALA A 80 -0.38 -7.57 -9.79
N LEU A 81 0.79 -7.09 -10.17
CA LEU A 81 1.66 -6.29 -9.30
C LEU A 81 1.04 -4.93 -8.97
N SER A 82 0.41 -4.30 -9.96
CA SER A 82 -0.35 -3.06 -9.80
C SER A 82 -1.49 -3.27 -8.80
N THR A 83 -2.30 -4.32 -8.97
CA THR A 83 -3.40 -4.65 -8.06
C THR A 83 -2.89 -4.84 -6.62
N LYS A 84 -1.75 -5.52 -6.45
CA LYS A 84 -1.11 -5.72 -5.14
C LYS A 84 -0.69 -4.40 -4.50
N VAL A 85 -0.02 -3.51 -5.25
CA VAL A 85 0.39 -2.19 -4.74
C VAL A 85 -0.84 -1.36 -4.33
N HIS A 86 -1.95 -1.47 -5.07
CA HIS A 86 -3.20 -0.81 -4.68
C HIS A 86 -3.79 -1.37 -3.37
N GLN A 87 -3.76 -2.68 -3.17
CA GLN A 87 -4.17 -3.30 -1.90
C GLN A 87 -3.30 -2.82 -0.73
N MET A 88 -1.98 -2.77 -0.92
CA MET A 88 -1.04 -2.26 0.09
C MET A 88 -1.28 -0.79 0.43
N LEU A 89 -1.62 0.05 -0.56
CA LEU A 89 -2.01 1.44 -0.35
C LEU A 89 -3.34 1.57 0.41
N ALA A 90 -4.35 0.76 0.07
CA ALA A 90 -5.61 0.72 0.80
C ALA A 90 -5.40 0.32 2.27
N HIS A 91 -4.52 -0.65 2.53
CA HIS A 91 -4.17 -1.02 3.89
C HIS A 91 -3.41 0.09 4.63
N ALA A 92 -2.49 0.80 3.96
CA ALA A 92 -1.86 1.97 4.55
C ALA A 92 -2.88 3.05 4.94
N GLU A 93 -3.97 3.20 4.17
CA GLU A 93 -5.08 4.10 4.51
C GLU A 93 -5.82 3.65 5.77
N THR A 94 -6.11 2.35 5.89
CA THR A 94 -6.73 1.79 7.09
C THR A 94 -5.85 1.94 8.33
N LEU A 95 -4.53 1.82 8.16
CA LEU A 95 -3.56 2.05 9.23
C LEU A 95 -3.59 3.52 9.67
N LEU A 96 -3.65 4.49 8.75
CA LEU A 96 -3.79 5.91 9.11
C LEU A 96 -5.06 6.22 9.89
N LYS A 97 -6.16 5.52 9.60
CA LYS A 97 -7.45 5.72 10.28
C LYS A 97 -7.52 5.01 11.64
N GLY A 98 -6.80 3.91 11.81
CA GLY A 98 -6.87 3.06 13.01
C GLY A 98 -5.72 3.22 14.00
N LEU A 99 -4.64 3.92 13.62
CA LEU A 99 -3.47 4.09 14.48
C LEU A 99 -3.61 5.36 15.33
N GLU A 100 -3.98 5.17 16.60
CA GLU A 100 -3.36 5.97 17.65
C GLU A 100 -1.84 5.75 17.55
N VAL A 101 -1.09 6.82 17.26
CA VAL A 101 0.34 6.80 16.97
C VAL A 101 1.11 6.18 18.14
N ARG A 102 1.40 4.88 18.07
CA ARG A 102 2.36 4.26 18.97
C ARG A 102 3.76 4.50 18.44
N ALA A 103 4.60 5.13 19.25
CA ALA A 103 6.02 5.37 18.94
C ALA A 103 6.75 4.08 18.53
N ASP A 104 6.28 2.96 19.06
CA ASP A 104 6.84 1.61 18.92
C ASP A 104 6.72 1.04 17.49
N LEU A 105 5.83 1.61 16.66
CA LEU A 105 5.65 1.22 15.26
C LEU A 105 6.65 1.88 14.31
N HIS A 106 7.42 2.86 14.79
CA HIS A 106 8.35 3.60 13.97
C HIS A 106 9.39 2.70 13.30
N GLN A 107 9.96 1.74 14.04
CA GLN A 107 11.03 0.87 13.54
C GLN A 107 10.51 -0.11 12.47
N CYS A 108 9.32 -0.69 12.67
CA CYS A 108 8.68 -1.59 11.71
C CYS A 108 8.35 -0.86 10.40
N LEU A 109 7.76 0.33 10.51
CA LEU A 109 7.43 1.16 9.35
C LEU A 109 8.67 1.67 8.62
N THR A 110 9.75 1.98 9.34
CA THR A 110 11.03 2.39 8.74
C THR A 110 11.68 1.24 7.96
N THR A 111 11.68 0.03 8.53
CA THR A 111 12.20 -1.17 7.87
C THR A 111 11.39 -1.49 6.61
N TYR A 112 10.07 -1.40 6.71
CA TYR A 112 9.16 -1.58 5.57
C TYR A 112 9.40 -0.53 4.47
N ALA A 113 9.50 0.75 4.82
CA ALA A 113 9.79 1.83 3.86
C ALA A 113 11.13 1.61 3.13
N ARG A 114 12.18 1.22 3.86
CA ARG A 114 13.49 0.90 3.27
C ARG A 114 13.41 -0.29 2.31
N GLY A 115 12.65 -1.33 2.65
CA GLY A 115 12.41 -2.46 1.76
C GLY A 115 11.71 -2.04 0.45
N LEU A 116 10.70 -1.16 0.55
CA LEU A 116 10.02 -0.59 -0.60
C LEU A 116 10.95 0.27 -1.46
N ASP A 117 11.86 1.04 -0.86
CA ASP A 117 12.88 1.80 -1.61
C ASP A 117 13.84 0.89 -2.39
N MET A 118 14.18 -0.29 -1.86
CA MET A 118 14.97 -1.29 -2.60
C MET A 118 14.19 -1.84 -3.80
N VAL A 119 12.91 -2.17 -3.62
CA VAL A 119 12.04 -2.61 -4.71
C VAL A 119 11.89 -1.51 -5.78
N LEU A 120 11.76 -0.26 -5.36
CA LEU A 120 11.75 0.89 -6.25
C LEU A 120 13.06 1.01 -7.04
N ALA A 121 14.20 0.84 -6.38
CA ALA A 121 15.51 0.88 -7.03
C ALA A 121 15.63 -0.21 -8.11
N ASP A 122 15.10 -1.41 -7.85
CA ASP A 122 15.06 -2.50 -8.83
C ASP A 122 14.14 -2.21 -10.01
N LEU A 123 12.93 -1.68 -9.75
CA LEU A 123 12.01 -1.25 -10.81
C LEU A 123 12.60 -0.14 -11.68
N ASN A 124 13.39 0.76 -11.10
CA ASN A 124 14.09 1.83 -11.83
C ASN A 124 15.25 1.34 -12.69
N LYS A 125 15.68 0.06 -12.58
CA LYS A 125 16.66 -0.53 -13.49
C LYS A 125 16.04 -0.98 -14.83
N ILE A 126 14.72 -1.21 -14.86
CA ILE A 126 13.95 -1.63 -16.05
C ILE A 126 14.08 -0.66 -17.25
N PRO A 127 14.08 0.68 -17.10
CA PRO A 127 14.05 1.59 -18.25
C PRO A 127 15.40 1.77 -18.98
N GLN A 128 16.53 1.37 -18.39
CA GLN A 128 17.86 1.64 -18.96
C GLN A 128 18.42 0.49 -19.82
N GLN A 129 17.92 -0.73 -19.67
CA GLN A 129 18.30 -1.83 -20.56
C GLN A 129 17.45 -1.79 -21.84
N ARG A 130 17.77 -0.84 -22.73
CA ARG A 130 17.40 -0.91 -24.15
C ARG A 130 18.13 -2.08 -24.83
N PHE A 131 17.76 -3.31 -24.53
CA PHE A 131 18.09 -4.48 -25.35
C PHE A 131 16.82 -5.31 -25.57
N TRP A 132 15.83 -4.66 -26.18
CA TRP A 132 14.61 -5.29 -26.67
C TRP A 132 14.93 -6.34 -27.74
N ARG A 133 15.08 -7.62 -27.35
CA ARG A 133 14.51 -8.75 -28.10
C ARG A 133 14.64 -10.16 -27.51
N MET A 134 15.44 -10.40 -26.47
CA MET A 134 15.72 -11.79 -26.07
C MET A 134 15.08 -12.29 -24.78
N ILE A 135 14.38 -11.46 -24.02
CA ILE A 135 14.02 -11.84 -22.65
C ILE A 135 12.56 -11.50 -22.39
N ARG A 136 11.64 -12.35 -22.85
CA ARG A 136 10.24 -12.34 -22.35
C ARG A 136 10.10 -13.16 -21.07
N GLU A 137 10.95 -14.16 -20.88
CA GLU A 137 10.94 -15.05 -19.72
C GLU A 137 11.63 -14.43 -18.50
N ASP A 138 12.81 -13.82 -18.62
CA ASP A 138 13.42 -13.19 -17.43
C ASP A 138 12.70 -11.92 -16.97
N ASP A 139 11.88 -11.27 -17.81
CA ASP A 139 10.99 -10.17 -17.39
C ASP A 139 9.81 -10.70 -16.53
N GLU A 140 9.30 -11.91 -16.82
CA GLU A 140 8.31 -12.60 -15.99
C GLU A 140 8.91 -13.03 -14.65
N ILE A 141 10.11 -13.58 -14.67
CA ILE A 141 10.85 -13.99 -13.47
C ILE A 141 11.18 -12.75 -12.62
N PHE A 142 11.66 -11.67 -13.23
CA PHE A 142 12.03 -10.44 -12.52
C PHE A 142 10.83 -9.74 -11.86
N LEU A 143 9.70 -9.64 -12.57
CA LEU A 143 8.46 -9.11 -11.97
C LEU A 143 7.88 -10.08 -10.93
N GLY A 144 8.06 -11.38 -11.11
CA GLY A 144 7.77 -12.42 -10.12
C GLY A 144 8.56 -12.21 -8.83
N ASP A 145 9.87 -12.01 -8.93
CA ASP A 145 10.75 -11.75 -7.79
C ASP A 145 10.38 -10.46 -7.04
N ILE A 146 10.02 -9.41 -7.78
CA ILE A 146 9.51 -8.17 -7.18
C ILE A 146 8.19 -8.43 -6.45
N SER A 147 7.30 -9.23 -7.04
CA SER A 147 6.02 -9.60 -6.43
C SER A 147 6.21 -10.37 -5.12
N VAL A 148 7.15 -11.32 -5.09
CA VAL A 148 7.51 -12.09 -3.89
C VAL A 148 8.11 -11.17 -2.82
N ARG A 149 9.04 -10.30 -3.19
CA ARG A 149 9.63 -9.32 -2.24
C ARG A 149 8.57 -8.40 -1.63
N LEU A 150 7.60 -7.94 -2.41
CA LEU A 150 6.50 -7.13 -1.88
C LEU A 150 5.60 -7.93 -0.92
N ASP A 151 5.33 -9.21 -1.20
CA ASP A 151 4.59 -10.08 -0.27
C ASP A 151 5.32 -10.29 1.04
N ASP A 152 6.63 -10.54 0.97
CA ASP A 152 7.45 -10.78 2.16
C ASP A 152 7.52 -9.52 3.03
N LEU A 153 7.72 -8.34 2.41
CA LEU A 153 7.68 -7.05 3.11
C LEU A 153 6.31 -6.79 3.74
N TRP A 154 5.23 -7.09 3.01
CA TRP A 154 3.87 -6.92 3.53
C TRP A 154 3.57 -7.85 4.69
N ARG A 155 3.91 -9.14 4.56
CA ARG A 155 3.74 -10.13 5.63
C ARG A 155 4.56 -9.78 6.87
N SER A 156 5.81 -9.36 6.69
CA SER A 156 6.66 -8.92 7.80
C SER A 156 6.02 -7.76 8.55
N LEU A 157 5.51 -6.75 7.83
CA LEU A 157 4.80 -5.64 8.45
C LEU A 157 3.53 -6.08 9.18
N GLN A 158 2.75 -7.00 8.61
CA GLN A 158 1.54 -7.51 9.26
C GLN A 158 1.85 -8.26 10.56
N VAL A 159 2.89 -9.11 10.55
CA VAL A 159 3.34 -9.83 11.74
C VAL A 159 3.80 -8.84 12.81
N ASP A 160 4.62 -7.87 12.43
CA ASP A 160 5.10 -6.83 13.35
C ASP A 160 3.94 -6.03 13.96
N LEU A 161 2.97 -5.62 13.14
CA LEU A 161 1.77 -4.90 13.61
C LEU A 161 0.95 -5.76 14.58
N TYR A 162 0.76 -7.05 14.29
CA TYR A 162 0.02 -7.96 15.15
C TYR A 162 0.72 -8.18 16.49
N VAL A 163 2.04 -8.40 16.47
CA VAL A 163 2.85 -8.55 17.69
C VAL A 163 2.79 -7.28 18.52
N GLN A 164 2.96 -6.10 17.92
CA GLN A 164 2.88 -4.82 18.62
C GLN A 164 1.48 -4.56 19.20
N GLN A 165 0.42 -4.99 18.51
CA GLN A 165 -0.94 -4.90 19.04
C GLN A 165 -1.14 -5.82 20.24
N ALA A 166 -0.67 -7.07 20.18
CA ALA A 166 -0.73 -8.02 21.28
C ALA A 166 0.08 -7.55 22.50
N VAL A 167 1.30 -7.03 22.29
CA VAL A 167 2.15 -6.52 23.37
C VAL A 167 1.48 -5.35 24.10
N ALA A 168 0.91 -4.39 23.38
CA ALA A 168 0.24 -3.26 24.02
C ALA A 168 -1.01 -3.68 24.80
N GLN A 169 -1.76 -4.66 24.32
CA GLN A 169 -2.90 -5.22 25.08
C GLN A 169 -2.43 -5.84 26.39
N VAL A 170 -1.35 -6.62 26.37
CA VAL A 170 -0.77 -7.24 27.58
C VAL A 170 -0.25 -6.18 28.55
N VAL A 171 0.46 -5.17 28.07
CA VAL A 171 0.97 -4.06 28.91
C VAL A 171 -0.19 -3.33 29.59
N SER A 172 -1.22 -2.96 28.83
CA SER A 172 -2.39 -2.28 29.39
C SER A 172 -3.11 -3.11 30.45
N GLN A 173 -3.20 -4.42 30.24
CA GLN A 173 -3.84 -5.32 31.18
C GLN A 173 -3.04 -5.44 32.49
N ASN A 174 -1.71 -5.54 32.39
CA ASN A 174 -0.83 -5.58 33.55
C ASN A 174 -0.86 -4.27 34.35
N GLU A 175 -0.93 -3.11 33.68
CA GLU A 175 -1.07 -1.81 34.36
C GLU A 175 -2.38 -1.72 35.13
N ILE A 176 -3.49 -2.19 34.55
CA ILE A 176 -4.80 -2.24 35.23
C ILE A 176 -4.77 -3.18 36.43
N GLU A 177 -4.13 -4.35 36.31
CA GLU A 177 -3.96 -5.30 37.42
C GLU A 177 -3.14 -4.68 38.57
N CYS A 178 -2.03 -4.01 38.26
CA CYS A 178 -1.22 -3.30 39.25
C CYS A 178 -2.01 -2.18 39.96
N GLN A 179 -2.75 -1.35 39.21
CA GLN A 179 -3.59 -0.31 39.80
C GLN A 179 -4.69 -0.89 40.70
N ARG A 180 -5.27 -2.03 40.31
CA ARG A 180 -6.28 -2.73 41.12
C ARG A 180 -5.71 -3.20 42.45
N GLU A 181 -4.51 -3.76 42.45
CA GLU A 181 -3.82 -4.17 43.69
C GLU A 181 -3.55 -2.99 44.62
N GLU A 182 -3.09 -1.86 44.06
CA GLU A 182 -2.84 -0.63 44.83
C GLU A 182 -4.12 -0.08 45.48
N ILE A 183 -5.22 -0.02 44.72
CA ILE A 183 -6.53 0.41 45.25
C ILE A 183 -7.01 -0.51 46.36
N GLN A 184 -6.87 -1.83 46.20
CA GLN A 184 -7.24 -2.79 47.25
C GLN A 184 -6.41 -2.61 48.52
N LEU A 185 -5.11 -2.32 48.39
CA LEU A 185 -4.25 -2.02 49.53
C LEU A 185 -4.71 -0.76 50.26
N LEU A 186 -5.02 0.31 49.52
CA LEU A 186 -5.52 1.57 50.09
C LEU A 186 -6.86 1.40 50.80
N LEU A 187 -7.79 0.64 50.20
CA LEU A 187 -9.08 0.31 50.82
C LEU A 187 -8.91 -0.46 52.14
N LYS A 188 -8.02 -1.46 52.18
CA LYS A 188 -7.71 -2.19 53.43
C LYS A 188 -7.12 -1.27 54.50
N LYS A 189 -6.22 -0.35 54.13
CA LYS A 189 -5.67 0.64 55.07
C LYS A 189 -6.76 1.56 55.61
N ALA A 190 -7.63 2.07 54.75
CA ALA A 190 -8.75 2.93 55.14
C ALA A 190 -9.71 2.23 56.12
N GLN A 191 -10.09 0.98 55.84
CA GLN A 191 -10.93 0.17 56.74
C GLN A 191 -10.28 -0.03 58.12
N ARG A 192 -8.95 -0.25 58.16
CA ARG A 192 -8.20 -0.41 59.41
C ARG A 192 -8.18 0.87 60.24
N ILE A 193 -7.95 2.02 59.60
CA ILE A 193 -8.01 3.33 60.26
C ILE A 193 -9.41 3.57 60.81
N GLN A 194 -10.44 3.30 60.01
CA GLN A 194 -11.82 3.47 60.42
C GLN A 194 -12.15 2.64 61.67
N LEU A 195 -11.78 1.34 61.69
CA LEU A 195 -11.92 0.48 62.87
C LEU A 195 -11.20 1.03 64.11
N LEU A 196 -9.96 1.50 63.95
CA LEU A 196 -9.20 2.10 65.06
C LEU A 196 -9.86 3.37 65.60
N THR A 197 -10.35 4.25 64.73
CA THR A 197 -11.12 5.42 65.16
C THR A 197 -12.39 5.01 65.89
N THR A 198 -13.14 4.03 65.39
CA THR A 198 -14.36 3.56 66.08
C THR A 198 -14.06 3.02 67.46
N ILE A 199 -12.94 2.30 67.65
CA ILE A 199 -12.52 1.80 68.97
C ILE A 199 -12.12 2.94 69.91
N ILE A 200 -11.43 3.97 69.43
CA ILE A 200 -11.00 5.12 70.27
C ILE A 200 -12.19 5.96 70.74
N PHE A 201 -13.26 6.03 69.95
CA PHE A 201 -14.45 6.83 70.25
C PHE A 201 -15.62 6.02 70.85
N LEU A 202 -15.41 4.74 71.17
CA LEU A 202 -16.30 3.87 71.97
C LEU A 202 -15.82 3.81 73.42
#